data_AF-A0A1G3LES9-F1
#
_entry.id   AF-A0A1G3LES9-F1
#
_cell.length_a   1.000
_cell.length_b   1.000
_cell.length_c   1.000
_cell.angle_alpha   90.00
_cell.angle_beta   90.00
_cell.angle_gamma   90.00
#
_symmetry.space_group_name_H-M   'P 1'
#
loop_
_entity.id
_entity.type
_entity.pdbx_description
1 polymer ?
#
loop_
_entity_poly.entity_id
_entity_poly.type
_entity_poly.pdbx_seq_one_letter_code
_entity_poly.pdbx_strand_id
1 'polypeptide(L)'
;MFLPVYLAALAAIFFYALLPVVGAFMTRQQWRLFRKSVIEAASLPVFGTKLAPDAPLASGKFAADAGRCRVHGDVDALGGQHELWISCRNAVVVVDLRDSWVYILTGRAGDDTLERRRWSELPSIGPGARAFIAGAAELSGGRFVIGPAGKEPPLVILHDGDDDSVVRRSIWAGRHENEYWNPMTQVSMALGVVTMSGIVPLALRSRMPSLIGALTLTAAFSPILVLLPPGVVGFFVYRRFWRRARYCRARRDAEKLEGAKGKGDFSWQRRAYAATTASVLALASALAVNGWLLVVLLRRLL
;
A
#
# COMPACT_ATOMS: atom_id res chain seq x y z
N MET A 1 10.58 -17.86 38.74
CA MET A 1 10.99 -18.88 37.74
C MET A 1 10.43 -18.59 36.36
N PHE A 2 9.12 -18.37 36.19
CA PHE A 2 8.50 -18.26 34.85
C PHE A 2 8.51 -16.88 34.17
N LEU A 3 8.96 -15.82 34.87
CA LEU A 3 8.96 -14.46 34.31
C LEU A 3 9.63 -14.36 32.93
N PRO A 4 10.83 -14.91 32.68
CA PRO A 4 11.44 -14.85 31.35
C PRO A 4 10.63 -15.57 30.26
N VAL A 5 9.89 -16.62 30.62
CA VAL A 5 9.00 -17.35 29.68
C VAL A 5 7.83 -16.47 29.27
N TYR A 6 7.19 -15.83 30.24
CA TYR A 6 6.09 -14.91 29.97
C TYR A 6 6.56 -13.72 29.13
N LEU A 7 7.74 -13.16 29.44
CA LEU A 7 8.33 -12.08 28.64
C LEU A 7 8.62 -12.53 27.21
N ALA A 8 9.19 -13.72 27.01
CA ALA A 8 9.44 -14.25 25.67
C ALA A 8 8.12 -14.48 24.91
N ALA A 9 7.13 -15.11 25.53
CA ALA A 9 5.83 -15.34 24.90
C ALA A 9 5.15 -14.01 24.51
N LEU A 10 5.14 -13.03 25.41
CA LEU A 10 4.60 -11.69 25.14
C LEU A 10 5.37 -10.99 24.02
N ALA A 11 6.71 -11.02 24.04
CA ALA A 11 7.53 -10.43 22.99
C ALA A 11 7.28 -11.09 21.62
N ALA A 12 7.19 -12.43 21.56
CA ALA A 12 6.91 -13.14 20.32
C ALA A 12 5.53 -12.78 19.76
N ILE A 13 4.49 -12.82 20.61
CA ILE A 13 3.13 -12.45 20.20
C ILE A 13 3.08 -11.00 19.73
N PHE A 14 3.70 -10.08 20.47
CA PHE A 14 3.66 -8.66 20.14
C PHE A 14 4.43 -8.34 18.85
N PHE A 15 5.72 -8.73 18.77
CA PHE A 15 6.61 -8.34 17.68
C PHE A 15 6.48 -9.22 16.43
N TYR A 16 6.15 -10.50 16.56
CA TYR A 16 6.12 -11.42 15.42
C TYR A 16 4.70 -11.71 14.91
N ALA A 17 3.65 -11.37 15.68
CA ALA A 17 2.26 -11.56 15.25
C ALA A 17 1.43 -10.26 15.25
N LEU A 18 1.28 -9.60 16.39
CA LEU A 18 0.35 -8.47 16.54
C LEU A 18 0.74 -7.27 15.67
N LEU A 19 1.97 -6.76 15.82
CA LEU A 19 2.43 -5.60 15.06
C LEU A 19 2.44 -5.85 13.54
N PRO A 20 2.92 -7.01 13.01
CA PRO A 20 2.78 -7.33 11.59
C PRO A 20 1.33 -7.36 11.09
N VAL A 21 0.42 -7.94 11.88
CA VAL A 21 -1.01 -7.98 11.54
C VAL A 21 -1.60 -6.57 11.50
N VAL A 22 -1.32 -5.73 12.50
CA VAL A 22 -1.74 -4.32 12.52
C VAL A 22 -1.22 -3.58 11.29
N GLY A 23 0.07 -3.74 10.96
CA GLY A 23 0.66 -3.15 9.75
C GLY A 23 -0.05 -3.61 8.46
N ALA A 24 -0.43 -4.89 8.38
CA ALA A 24 -1.19 -5.41 7.25
C ALA A 24 -2.61 -4.81 7.15
N PHE A 25 -3.27 -4.53 8.28
CA PHE A 25 -4.56 -3.83 8.28
C PHE A 25 -4.41 -2.36 7.88
N MET A 26 -3.37 -1.67 8.36
CA MET A 26 -3.08 -0.28 7.99
C MET A 26 -2.83 -0.13 6.49
N THR A 27 -1.97 -0.99 5.91
CA THR A 27 -1.71 -1.00 4.46
C THR A 27 -2.97 -1.30 3.64
N ARG A 28 -3.82 -2.24 4.10
CA ARG A 28 -5.13 -2.50 3.49
C ARG A 28 -6.05 -1.29 3.54
N GLN A 29 -6.10 -0.58 4.67
CA GLN A 29 -6.94 0.61 4.82
C GLN A 29 -6.45 1.74 3.92
N GLN A 30 -5.14 2.01 3.89
CA GLN A 30 -4.52 2.99 3.00
C GLN A 30 -4.85 2.70 1.54
N TRP A 31 -4.71 1.44 1.11
CA TRP A 31 -5.11 1.00 -0.22
C TRP A 31 -6.59 1.25 -0.52
N ARG A 32 -7.49 0.93 0.43
CA ARG A 32 -8.94 1.16 0.24
C ARG A 32 -9.29 2.64 0.10
N LEU A 33 -8.65 3.49 0.91
CA LEU A 33 -8.82 4.95 0.85
C LEU A 33 -8.32 5.48 -0.50
N PHE A 34 -7.10 5.13 -0.88
CA PHE A 34 -6.54 5.50 -2.19
C PHE A 34 -7.45 5.06 -3.34
N ARG A 35 -7.86 3.79 -3.37
CA ARG A 35 -8.77 3.27 -4.40
C ARG A 35 -10.09 4.05 -4.43
N LYS A 36 -10.67 4.39 -3.27
CA LYS A 36 -11.89 5.20 -3.20
C LYS A 36 -11.65 6.58 -3.81
N SER A 37 -10.56 7.26 -3.44
CA SER A 37 -10.19 8.57 -3.99
C SER A 37 -9.99 8.53 -5.50
N VAL A 38 -9.35 7.48 -6.03
CA VAL A 38 -9.16 7.31 -7.49
C VAL A 38 -10.49 7.09 -8.22
N ILE A 39 -11.39 6.27 -7.67
CA ILE A 39 -12.73 6.03 -8.24
C ILE A 39 -13.54 7.32 -8.25
N GLU A 40 -13.55 8.04 -7.13
CA GLU A 40 -14.24 9.30 -6.98
C GLU A 40 -13.69 10.35 -7.95
N ALA A 41 -12.37 10.48 -8.03
CA ALA A 41 -11.67 11.33 -8.98
C ALA A 41 -12.05 11.02 -10.43
N ALA A 42 -12.14 9.74 -10.80
CA ALA A 42 -12.51 9.31 -12.15
C ALA A 42 -13.95 9.71 -12.53
N SER A 43 -14.83 9.92 -11.54
CA SER A 43 -16.21 10.38 -11.75
C SER A 43 -16.36 11.90 -11.86
N LEU A 44 -15.29 12.66 -11.56
CA LEU A 44 -15.31 14.12 -11.64
C LEU A 44 -15.34 14.61 -13.10
N PRO A 45 -15.92 15.82 -13.34
CA PRO A 45 -15.86 16.45 -14.65
C PRO A 45 -14.40 16.72 -15.04
N VAL A 46 -14.07 16.45 -16.32
CA VAL A 46 -12.76 16.79 -16.87
C VAL A 46 -12.71 18.29 -17.11
N PHE A 47 -11.69 18.94 -16.57
CA PHE A 47 -11.44 20.36 -16.77
C PHE A 47 -11.44 20.70 -18.27
N GLY A 48 -12.14 21.78 -18.64
CA GLY A 48 -12.24 22.25 -20.02
C GLY A 48 -13.24 21.50 -20.93
N THR A 49 -13.88 20.40 -20.51
CA THR A 49 -14.83 19.67 -21.38
C THR A 49 -16.29 20.12 -21.27
N LYS A 50 -16.69 20.77 -20.17
CA LYS A 50 -18.10 21.18 -19.92
C LYS A 50 -18.29 22.46 -19.09
N LEU A 51 -17.25 23.25 -18.80
CA LEU A 51 -17.49 24.64 -18.42
C LEU A 51 -17.81 25.37 -19.73
N ALA A 52 -19.08 25.69 -19.94
CA ALA A 52 -19.60 26.25 -21.18
C ALA A 52 -18.68 27.37 -21.74
N PRO A 53 -18.25 27.28 -23.01
CA PRO A 53 -17.49 28.34 -23.67
C PRO A 53 -18.24 29.68 -23.75
N ASP A 54 -19.56 29.63 -23.54
CA ASP A 54 -20.46 30.77 -23.72
C ASP A 54 -20.86 31.46 -22.40
N ALA A 55 -20.31 31.04 -21.26
CA ALA A 55 -20.32 31.87 -20.07
C ALA A 55 -19.23 32.94 -20.26
N PRO A 56 -19.58 34.20 -20.56
CA PRO A 56 -18.59 35.19 -20.95
C PRO A 56 -17.53 35.34 -19.86
N LEU A 57 -16.28 35.09 -20.25
CA LEU A 57 -15.06 35.52 -19.54
C LEU A 57 -15.08 37.01 -19.14
N ALA A 58 -16.00 37.79 -19.71
CA ALA A 58 -16.18 39.23 -19.48
C ALA A 58 -16.96 39.58 -18.20
N SER A 59 -17.66 38.65 -17.56
CA SER A 59 -18.16 38.87 -16.20
C SER A 59 -17.20 38.19 -15.23
N GLY A 60 -16.46 38.95 -14.42
CA GLY A 60 -15.54 38.48 -13.38
C GLY A 60 -16.19 37.69 -12.24
N LYS A 61 -17.20 36.88 -12.56
CA LYS A 61 -17.91 35.90 -11.77
C LYS A 61 -17.85 34.55 -12.50
N PHE A 62 -16.65 34.07 -12.84
CA PHE A 62 -16.46 32.64 -12.65
C PHE A 62 -16.72 32.42 -11.17
N ALA A 63 -17.79 31.68 -10.85
CA ALA A 63 -18.14 31.37 -9.49
C ALA A 63 -16.85 30.99 -8.75
N ALA A 64 -16.56 31.63 -7.63
CA ALA A 64 -15.39 31.42 -6.79
C ALA A 64 -15.27 29.97 -6.25
N ASP A 65 -16.06 29.05 -6.81
CA ASP A 65 -16.10 27.64 -6.54
C ASP A 65 -16.32 26.94 -7.89
N ALA A 66 -15.23 26.71 -8.65
CA ALA A 66 -15.28 25.90 -9.89
C ALA A 66 -15.59 24.42 -9.60
N GLY A 67 -15.89 24.09 -8.34
CA GLY A 67 -16.18 22.76 -7.85
C GLY A 67 -14.96 21.86 -7.86
N ARG A 68 -15.20 20.56 -7.70
CA ARG A 68 -14.17 19.54 -7.85
C ARG A 68 -14.12 19.09 -9.29
N CYS A 69 -12.93 19.09 -9.88
CA CYS A 69 -12.70 18.62 -11.23
C CYS A 69 -11.50 17.67 -11.26
N ARG A 70 -11.36 16.97 -12.39
CA ARG A 70 -10.13 16.25 -12.74
C ARG A 70 -9.42 16.88 -13.93
N VAL A 71 -8.10 16.86 -13.91
CA VAL A 71 -7.22 17.36 -14.96
C VAL A 71 -6.29 16.23 -15.39
N HIS A 72 -6.08 16.15 -16.70
CA HIS A 72 -5.04 15.35 -17.32
C HIS A 72 -4.14 16.30 -18.11
N GLY A 73 -2.83 16.11 -18.04
CA GLY A 73 -1.90 16.96 -18.77
C GLY A 73 -0.45 16.55 -18.59
N ASP A 74 0.42 17.26 -19.31
CA ASP A 74 1.86 17.10 -19.22
C ASP A 74 2.39 17.97 -18.08
N VAL A 75 3.34 17.43 -17.32
CA VAL A 75 4.03 18.20 -16.29
C VAL A 75 5.01 19.15 -16.98
N ASP A 76 4.75 20.45 -16.87
CA ASP A 76 5.62 21.47 -17.46
C ASP A 76 6.79 21.81 -16.55
N ALA A 77 6.47 22.14 -15.29
CA ALA A 77 7.43 22.71 -14.36
C ALA A 77 7.06 22.48 -12.89
N LEU A 78 8.09 22.54 -12.06
CA LEU A 78 7.98 22.70 -10.62
C LEU A 78 7.99 24.21 -10.32
N GLY A 79 6.86 24.75 -9.86
CA GLY A 79 6.73 26.15 -9.51
C GLY A 79 6.91 26.37 -8.00
N GLY A 80 7.74 27.33 -7.61
CA GLY A 80 7.99 27.60 -6.19
C GLY A 80 8.41 26.36 -5.40
N GLN A 81 8.03 26.26 -4.13
CA GLN A 81 8.31 25.09 -3.28
C GLN A 81 7.20 24.03 -3.31
N HIS A 82 5.96 24.42 -3.63
CA HIS A 82 4.77 23.60 -3.46
C HIS A 82 3.88 23.55 -4.69
N GLU A 83 4.29 24.09 -5.83
CA GLU A 83 3.44 24.12 -7.01
C GLU A 83 3.91 23.15 -8.08
N LEU A 84 2.95 22.46 -8.68
CA LEU A 84 3.14 21.65 -9.87
C LEU A 84 2.36 22.29 -11.02
N TRP A 85 3.06 22.66 -12.08
CA TRP A 85 2.48 23.30 -13.25
C TRP A 85 2.21 22.25 -14.31
N ILE A 86 0.97 22.23 -14.80
CA ILE A 86 0.51 21.23 -15.77
C ILE A 86 -0.07 21.94 -16.97
N SER A 87 0.48 21.63 -18.15
CA SER A 87 -0.13 21.98 -19.41
C SER A 87 -1.20 20.96 -19.75
N CYS A 88 -2.42 21.44 -19.92
CA CYS A 88 -3.49 20.69 -20.56
C CYS A 88 -3.92 21.46 -21.82
N ARG A 89 -4.64 20.78 -22.72
CA ARG A 89 -4.88 21.19 -24.13
C ARG A 89 -4.89 22.71 -24.40
N ASN A 90 -5.67 23.48 -23.64
CA ASN A 90 -5.82 24.92 -23.84
C ASN A 90 -5.57 25.76 -22.57
N ALA A 91 -4.96 25.20 -21.52
CA ALA A 91 -4.78 25.90 -20.25
C ALA A 91 -3.60 25.36 -19.46
N VAL A 92 -2.99 26.26 -18.68
CA VAL A 92 -2.03 25.87 -17.63
C VAL A 92 -2.77 25.85 -16.30
N VAL A 93 -2.69 24.72 -15.61
CA VAL A 93 -3.26 24.56 -14.27
C VAL A 93 -2.10 24.46 -13.29
N VAL A 94 -2.17 25.28 -12.25
CA VAL A 94 -1.23 25.24 -11.14
C VAL A 94 -1.82 24.34 -10.07
N VAL A 95 -1.02 23.46 -9.50
CA VAL A 95 -1.49 22.56 -8.43
C VAL A 95 -0.69 22.85 -7.19
N ASP A 96 -1.36 23.31 -6.13
CA ASP A 96 -0.73 23.47 -4.82
C ASP A 96 -0.69 22.10 -4.11
N LEU A 97 0.53 21.69 -3.77
CA LEU A 97 0.89 20.40 -3.19
C LEU A 97 1.46 20.53 -1.78
N ARG A 98 1.20 21.66 -1.09
CA ARG A 98 1.54 21.81 0.32
C ARG A 98 0.98 20.63 1.13
N ASP A 99 1.86 19.96 1.87
CA ASP A 99 1.57 18.77 2.68
C ASP A 99 0.86 17.62 1.94
N SER A 100 0.93 17.62 0.61
CA SER A 100 0.21 16.65 -0.22
C SER A 100 1.06 15.42 -0.50
N TRP A 101 0.35 14.29 -0.64
CA TRP A 101 0.95 13.04 -1.09
C TRP A 101 0.83 12.95 -2.61
N VAL A 102 1.93 12.60 -3.26
CA VAL A 102 1.98 12.33 -4.69
C VAL A 102 2.18 10.83 -4.90
N TYR A 103 1.42 10.28 -5.84
CA TYR A 103 1.54 8.90 -6.25
C TYR A 103 2.28 8.85 -7.58
N ILE A 104 3.28 8.01 -7.68
CA ILE A 104 4.12 7.87 -8.87
C ILE A 104 3.85 6.50 -9.45
N LEU A 105 3.19 6.48 -10.61
CA LEU A 105 2.81 5.29 -11.35
C LEU A 105 3.80 5.10 -12.50
N THR A 106 4.61 4.05 -12.43
CA THR A 106 5.60 3.73 -13.49
C THR A 106 5.47 2.29 -13.92
N GLY A 107 5.89 2.00 -15.15
CA GLY A 107 5.99 0.64 -15.67
C GLY A 107 5.20 0.44 -16.96
N ARG A 108 5.24 -0.78 -17.49
CA ARG A 108 4.49 -1.15 -18.69
C ARG A 108 3.38 -2.12 -18.29
N ALA A 109 2.23 -1.99 -18.96
CA ALA A 109 0.99 -2.68 -18.65
C ALA A 109 1.20 -4.13 -18.12
N GLY A 110 1.00 -4.30 -16.81
CA GLY A 110 1.12 -5.60 -16.14
C GLY A 110 2.25 -5.69 -15.10
N ASP A 111 3.27 -4.83 -15.19
CA ASP A 111 4.35 -4.68 -14.19
C ASP A 111 4.38 -3.25 -13.61
N ASP A 112 3.20 -2.65 -13.52
CA ASP A 112 3.03 -1.29 -13.00
C ASP A 112 3.35 -1.26 -11.50
N THR A 113 4.18 -0.29 -11.11
CA THR A 113 4.50 0.01 -9.73
C THR A 113 3.89 1.36 -9.36
N LEU A 114 3.31 1.43 -8.15
CA LEU A 114 2.79 2.67 -7.60
C LEU A 114 3.54 2.98 -6.31
N GLU A 115 4.29 4.06 -6.31
CA GLU A 115 4.97 4.58 -5.14
C GLU A 115 4.20 5.77 -4.57
N ARG A 116 4.15 5.89 -3.24
CA ARG A 116 3.56 7.04 -2.55
C ARG A 116 4.67 7.82 -1.87
N ARG A 117 4.83 9.10 -2.20
CA ARG A 117 5.81 10.01 -1.59
C ARG A 117 5.18 11.31 -1.14
N ARG A 118 5.79 11.96 -0.16
CA ARG A 118 5.44 13.36 0.12
C ARG A 118 5.98 14.23 -1.00
N TRP A 119 5.25 15.28 -1.35
CA TRP A 119 5.74 16.26 -2.33
C TRP A 119 7.12 16.81 -1.96
N SER A 120 7.35 17.12 -0.69
CA SER A 120 8.63 17.61 -0.17
C SER A 120 9.81 16.64 -0.35
N GLU A 121 9.54 15.35 -0.61
CA GLU A 121 10.54 14.30 -0.82
C GLU A 121 10.82 14.05 -2.31
N LEU A 122 10.15 14.79 -3.21
CA LEU A 122 10.33 14.69 -4.66
C LEU A 122 11.27 15.80 -5.14
N PRO A 123 12.57 15.51 -5.35
CA PRO A 123 13.55 16.53 -5.73
C PRO A 123 13.38 17.00 -7.18
N SER A 124 12.87 16.13 -8.06
CA SER A 124 12.66 16.41 -9.48
C SER A 124 11.61 15.49 -10.08
N ILE A 125 11.06 15.91 -11.21
CA ILE A 125 10.17 15.10 -12.06
C ILE A 125 10.88 14.90 -13.40
N GLY A 126 10.84 13.67 -13.92
CA GLY A 126 11.45 13.34 -15.20
C GLY A 126 10.74 14.06 -16.37
N PRO A 127 11.47 14.39 -17.46
CA PRO A 127 10.86 14.98 -18.63
C PRO A 127 9.80 14.05 -19.24
N GLY A 128 8.72 14.63 -19.74
CA GLY A 128 7.60 13.87 -20.33
C GLY A 128 6.72 13.13 -19.32
N ALA A 129 6.86 13.43 -18.02
CA ALA A 129 5.92 12.95 -17.02
C ALA A 129 4.54 13.57 -17.25
N ARG A 130 3.50 12.76 -17.12
CA ARG A 130 2.10 13.18 -17.19
C ARG A 130 1.49 13.15 -15.80
N ALA A 131 0.42 13.89 -15.62
CA ALA A 131 -0.26 13.99 -14.34
C ALA A 131 -1.77 13.78 -14.48
N PHE A 132 -2.31 12.91 -13.64
CA PHE A 132 -3.72 12.81 -13.33
C PHE A 132 -3.98 13.47 -11.99
N ILE A 133 -4.79 14.53 -12.00
CA ILE A 133 -5.07 15.33 -10.81
C ILE A 133 -6.56 15.43 -10.58
N ALA A 134 -6.96 15.35 -9.32
CA ALA A 134 -8.32 15.60 -8.89
C ALA A 134 -8.34 16.39 -7.59
N GLY A 135 -9.12 17.46 -7.57
CA GLY A 135 -9.22 18.34 -6.42
C GLY A 135 -10.22 19.46 -6.64
N ALA A 136 -10.36 20.33 -5.64
CA ALA A 136 -11.12 21.55 -5.79
C ALA A 136 -10.32 22.55 -6.65
N ALA A 137 -10.97 23.14 -7.64
CA ALA A 137 -10.37 24.16 -8.49
C ALA A 137 -10.88 25.56 -8.10
N GLU A 138 -9.99 26.53 -8.12
CA GLU A 138 -10.26 27.94 -7.86
C GLU A 138 -9.52 28.80 -8.89
N LEU A 139 -10.12 29.91 -9.30
CA LEU A 139 -9.46 30.89 -10.16
C LEU A 139 -8.80 31.96 -9.27
N SER A 140 -7.47 31.91 -9.15
CA SER A 140 -6.70 32.85 -8.33
C SER A 140 -5.65 33.56 -9.19
N GLY A 141 -5.65 34.90 -9.15
CA GLY A 141 -4.70 35.72 -9.92
C GLY A 141 -4.74 35.48 -11.44
N GLY A 142 -5.92 35.14 -11.99
CA GLY A 142 -6.08 34.82 -13.41
C GLY A 142 -5.59 33.43 -13.81
N ARG A 143 -5.23 32.57 -12.86
CA ARG A 143 -4.79 31.19 -13.09
C ARG A 143 -5.71 30.21 -12.37
N PHE A 144 -5.89 29.03 -12.95
CA PHE A 144 -6.59 27.96 -12.27
C PHE A 144 -5.63 27.26 -11.32
N VAL A 145 -6.01 27.23 -10.05
CA VAL A 145 -5.26 26.57 -8.98
C VAL A 145 -6.08 25.39 -8.45
N ILE A 146 -5.47 24.21 -8.38
CA ILE A 146 -6.04 23.02 -7.75
C ILE A 146 -5.21 22.73 -6.50
N GLY A 147 -5.80 22.73 -5.31
CA GLY A 147 -5.05 22.49 -4.08
C GLY A 147 -5.28 23.57 -3.03
N PRO A 148 -4.56 23.53 -1.90
CA PRO A 148 -5.14 23.95 -0.64
C PRO A 148 -5.24 25.47 -0.45
N ALA A 149 -6.36 26.03 -0.90
CA ALA A 149 -7.01 27.20 -0.30
C ALA A 149 -7.97 26.75 0.83
N GLY A 150 -7.43 26.11 1.89
CA GLY A 150 -8.21 25.61 3.05
C GLY A 150 -9.11 24.38 2.80
N LYS A 151 -8.97 23.73 1.63
CA LYS A 151 -9.74 22.54 1.22
C LYS A 151 -8.92 21.24 1.37
N GLU A 152 -9.56 20.09 1.12
CA GLU A 152 -8.91 18.78 1.10
C GLU A 152 -7.72 18.74 0.12
N PRO A 153 -6.61 18.04 0.45
CA PRO A 153 -5.46 17.95 -0.43
C PRO A 153 -5.82 17.24 -1.74
N PRO A 154 -5.28 17.69 -2.89
CA PRO A 154 -5.59 17.08 -4.17
C PRO A 154 -5.01 15.67 -4.27
N LEU A 155 -5.70 14.80 -5.01
CA LEU A 155 -5.13 13.53 -5.48
C LEU A 155 -4.25 13.85 -6.68
N VAL A 156 -2.97 13.52 -6.60
CA VAL A 156 -2.03 13.65 -7.72
C VAL A 156 -1.36 12.32 -8.01
N ILE A 157 -1.48 11.89 -9.27
CA ILE A 157 -0.83 10.69 -9.79
C ILE A 157 0.04 11.11 -10.97
N LEU A 158 1.36 11.07 -10.78
CA LEU A 158 2.32 11.22 -11.86
C LEU A 158 2.46 9.88 -12.59
N HIS A 159 2.44 9.88 -13.91
CA HIS A 159 2.51 8.66 -14.71
C HIS A 159 3.26 8.83 -16.03
N ASP A 160 3.67 7.68 -16.58
CA ASP A 160 4.47 7.54 -17.81
C ASP A 160 3.67 7.02 -19.02
N GLY A 161 2.37 6.77 -18.86
CA GLY A 161 1.52 6.20 -19.92
C GLY A 161 0.29 7.04 -20.27
N ASP A 162 -0.67 6.43 -20.96
CA ASP A 162 -1.86 7.11 -21.47
C ASP A 162 -2.86 7.49 -20.37
N ASP A 163 -3.45 8.68 -20.52
CA ASP A 163 -4.47 9.24 -19.62
C ASP A 163 -5.67 8.31 -19.40
N ASP A 164 -6.11 7.61 -20.44
CA ASP A 164 -7.27 6.70 -20.38
C ASP A 164 -6.97 5.47 -19.52
N SER A 165 -5.70 5.10 -19.39
CA SER A 165 -5.27 3.91 -18.65
C SER A 165 -4.94 4.20 -17.20
N VAL A 166 -4.70 5.46 -16.82
CA VAL A 166 -4.14 5.85 -15.52
C VAL A 166 -4.98 5.36 -14.35
N VAL A 167 -6.31 5.46 -14.44
CA VAL A 167 -7.24 5.04 -13.38
C VAL A 167 -7.14 3.53 -13.15
N ARG A 168 -7.18 2.75 -14.23
CA ARG A 168 -7.10 1.28 -14.17
C ARG A 168 -5.73 0.84 -13.68
N ARG A 169 -4.65 1.41 -14.23
CA ARG A 169 -3.26 1.11 -13.84
C ARG A 169 -3.01 1.46 -12.38
N SER A 170 -3.46 2.63 -11.93
CA SER A 170 -3.35 3.06 -10.52
C SER A 170 -4.04 2.08 -9.58
N ILE A 171 -5.23 1.60 -9.96
CA ILE A 171 -5.96 0.65 -9.12
C ILE A 171 -5.33 -0.74 -9.14
N TRP A 172 -4.72 -1.14 -10.25
CA TRP A 172 -3.99 -2.39 -10.32
C TRP A 172 -2.68 -2.35 -9.51
N ALA A 173 -1.87 -1.33 -9.75
CA ALA A 173 -0.54 -1.13 -9.21
C ALA A 173 -0.53 -0.74 -7.73
N GLY A 174 -1.50 0.08 -7.28
CA GLY A 174 -1.58 0.52 -5.89
C GLY A 174 -1.87 -0.60 -4.90
N ARG A 175 -2.25 -1.78 -5.38
CA ARG A 175 -2.37 -2.96 -4.55
C ARG A 175 -0.99 -3.51 -4.20
N HIS A 176 -0.61 -3.36 -2.94
CA HIS A 176 0.62 -3.92 -2.38
C HIS A 176 0.85 -5.39 -2.76
N GLU A 177 2.10 -5.70 -3.09
CA GLU A 177 2.51 -7.06 -3.42
C GLU A 177 2.26 -8.02 -2.25
N ASN A 178 2.62 -7.58 -1.04
CA ASN A 178 2.42 -8.29 0.20
C ASN A 178 2.07 -7.31 1.32
N GLU A 179 0.81 -7.35 1.77
CA GLU A 179 0.29 -6.50 2.85
C GLU A 179 1.02 -6.79 4.18
N TYR A 180 1.52 -8.02 4.37
CA TYR A 180 2.23 -8.45 5.58
C TYR A 180 3.74 -8.16 5.53
N TRP A 181 4.27 -7.70 4.40
CA TRP A 181 5.68 -7.29 4.29
C TRP A 181 5.76 -5.78 4.10
N ASN A 182 5.50 -5.06 5.17
CA ASN A 182 5.50 -3.60 5.23
C ASN A 182 6.60 -3.08 6.18
N PRO A 183 6.97 -1.79 6.15
CA PRO A 183 8.02 -1.23 7.01
C PRO A 183 7.79 -1.49 8.51
N MET A 184 6.53 -1.44 8.97
CA MET A 184 6.19 -1.74 10.36
C MET A 184 6.54 -3.19 10.73
N THR A 185 6.32 -4.15 9.82
CA THR A 185 6.70 -5.55 10.02
C THR A 185 8.21 -5.71 10.09
N GLN A 186 8.97 -5.02 9.22
CA GLN A 186 10.44 -5.05 9.21
C GLN A 186 11.01 -4.51 10.52
N VAL A 187 10.56 -3.33 10.95
CA VAL A 187 10.96 -2.72 12.23
C VAL A 187 10.55 -3.62 13.40
N SER A 188 9.34 -4.17 13.38
CA SER A 188 8.84 -5.06 14.42
C SER A 188 9.67 -6.34 14.56
N MET A 189 10.03 -6.98 13.44
CA MET A 189 10.90 -8.18 13.48
C MET A 189 12.29 -7.83 14.02
N ALA A 190 12.88 -6.71 13.60
CA ALA A 190 14.19 -6.28 14.08
C ALA A 190 14.17 -6.03 15.61
N LEU A 191 13.19 -5.29 16.11
CA LEU A 191 13.02 -5.05 17.54
C LEU A 191 12.70 -6.32 18.31
N GLY A 192 11.90 -7.22 17.74
CA GLY A 192 11.60 -8.53 18.32
C GLY A 192 12.85 -9.38 18.50
N VAL A 193 13.74 -9.44 17.50
CA VAL A 193 15.01 -10.17 17.60
C VAL A 193 15.89 -9.58 18.70
N VAL A 194 16.07 -8.25 18.73
CA VAL A 194 16.86 -7.57 19.77
C VAL A 194 16.31 -7.84 21.17
N THR A 195 14.99 -7.74 21.32
CA THR A 195 14.30 -7.99 22.61
C THR A 195 14.48 -9.45 23.05
N MET A 196 14.32 -10.39 22.12
CA MET A 196 14.50 -11.81 22.41
C MET A 196 15.94 -12.18 22.76
N SER A 197 16.93 -11.56 22.12
CA SER A 197 18.34 -11.74 22.48
C SER A 197 18.65 -11.34 23.93
N GLY A 198 17.93 -10.35 24.48
CA GLY A 198 18.04 -10.00 25.90
C GLY A 198 17.31 -10.97 26.84
N ILE A 199 16.17 -11.52 26.42
CA ILE A 199 15.33 -12.42 27.24
C ILE A 199 15.92 -13.83 27.33
N VAL A 200 16.43 -14.36 26.22
CA VAL A 200 16.89 -15.76 26.11
C VAL A 200 17.95 -16.12 27.18
N PRO A 201 19.00 -15.32 27.44
CA PRO A 201 19.98 -15.61 28.48
C PRO A 201 19.37 -15.71 29.89
N LEU A 202 18.35 -14.88 30.18
CA LEU A 202 17.64 -14.91 31.46
C LEU A 202 16.81 -16.19 31.61
N ALA A 203 16.18 -16.62 30.52
CA ALA A 203 15.42 -17.87 30.48
C ALA A 203 16.33 -19.09 30.70
N LEU A 204 17.49 -19.13 30.03
CA LEU A 204 18.45 -20.24 30.12
C LEU A 204 19.08 -20.37 31.52
N ARG A 205 19.32 -19.26 32.22
CA ARG A 205 19.86 -19.29 33.60
C ARG A 205 18.89 -19.85 34.64
N SER A 206 17.59 -19.85 34.36
CA SER A 206 16.55 -20.09 35.36
C SER A 206 16.27 -21.57 35.70
N ARG A 207 17.18 -22.51 35.34
CA ARG A 207 17.01 -23.98 35.54
C ARG A 207 15.59 -24.48 35.19
N MET A 208 15.07 -24.05 34.04
CA MET A 208 13.71 -24.38 33.62
C MET A 208 13.61 -25.84 33.15
N PRO A 209 12.42 -26.47 33.23
CA PRO A 209 12.16 -27.74 32.57
C PRO A 209 12.50 -27.66 31.07
N SER A 210 13.13 -28.71 30.52
CA SER A 210 13.64 -28.72 29.14
C SER A 210 12.58 -28.39 28.08
N LEU A 211 11.33 -28.84 28.28
CA LEU A 211 10.21 -28.49 27.40
C LEU A 211 9.94 -26.98 27.34
N ILE A 212 9.97 -26.30 28.49
CA ILE A 212 9.70 -24.87 28.59
C ILE A 212 10.85 -24.07 27.97
N GLY A 213 12.09 -24.50 28.21
CA GLY A 213 13.27 -23.94 27.55
C GLY A 213 13.19 -24.07 26.02
N ALA A 214 12.84 -25.26 25.52
CA ALA A 214 12.69 -25.54 24.10
C ALA A 214 11.60 -24.68 23.44
N LEU A 215 10.44 -24.53 24.07
CA LEU A 215 9.36 -23.65 23.58
C LEU A 215 9.78 -22.18 23.57
N THR A 216 10.47 -21.72 24.61
CA THR A 216 10.94 -20.33 24.72
C THR A 216 11.93 -19.99 23.61
N LEU A 217 12.91 -20.86 23.38
CA LEU A 217 13.89 -20.70 22.29
C LEU A 217 13.22 -20.78 20.91
N THR A 218 12.29 -21.72 20.72
CA THR A 218 11.55 -21.84 19.46
C THR A 218 10.75 -20.58 19.15
N ALA A 219 10.10 -19.97 20.15
CA ALA A 219 9.40 -18.70 20.00
C ALA A 219 10.36 -17.55 19.66
N ALA A 220 11.50 -17.47 20.35
CA ALA A 220 12.53 -16.45 20.13
C ALA A 220 13.08 -16.49 18.69
N PHE A 221 13.32 -17.69 18.16
CA PHE A 221 13.84 -17.90 16.80
C PHE A 221 12.76 -18.17 15.76
N SER A 222 11.48 -17.93 16.08
CA SER A 222 10.37 -18.19 15.17
C SER A 222 10.48 -17.52 13.78
N PRO A 223 11.04 -16.30 13.61
CA PRO A 223 11.23 -15.72 12.27
C PRO A 223 12.16 -16.56 11.38
N ILE A 224 13.15 -17.23 11.97
CA ILE A 224 14.13 -18.06 11.25
C ILE A 224 13.49 -19.37 10.79
N LEU A 225 12.38 -19.81 11.40
CA LEU A 225 11.69 -21.04 11.00
C LEU A 225 11.25 -20.99 9.53
N VAL A 226 11.02 -19.81 8.93
CA VAL A 226 10.71 -19.72 7.49
C VAL A 226 11.89 -20.17 6.62
N LEU A 227 13.12 -20.01 7.10
CA LEU A 227 14.36 -20.29 6.36
C LEU A 227 14.85 -21.74 6.49
N LEU A 228 14.29 -22.51 7.42
CA LEU A 228 14.61 -23.93 7.60
C LEU A 228 13.76 -24.81 6.67
N PRO A 229 14.24 -25.92 6.10
CA PRO A 229 13.39 -26.90 5.43
C PRO A 229 12.49 -27.64 6.44
N PRO A 230 11.17 -27.86 6.19
CA PRO A 230 10.33 -27.51 5.01
C PRO A 230 9.78 -26.07 4.90
N GLY A 231 10.02 -25.19 5.88
CA GLY A 231 9.65 -23.76 5.86
C GLY A 231 9.90 -23.04 4.53
N VAL A 232 11.08 -23.21 3.92
CA VAL A 232 11.42 -22.60 2.62
C VAL A 232 10.45 -23.06 1.51
N VAL A 233 10.12 -24.35 1.48
CA VAL A 233 9.16 -24.91 0.51
C VAL A 233 7.77 -24.32 0.76
N GLY A 234 7.35 -24.27 2.03
CA GLY A 234 6.10 -23.63 2.44
C GLY A 234 6.02 -22.16 2.02
N PHE A 235 7.13 -21.42 2.14
CA PHE A 235 7.22 -20.02 1.72
C PHE A 235 7.05 -19.83 0.21
N PHE A 236 7.65 -20.69 -0.63
CA PHE A 236 7.45 -20.63 -2.09
C PHE A 236 6.00 -20.95 -2.48
N VAL A 237 5.40 -21.97 -1.85
CA VAL A 237 3.98 -22.31 -2.06
C VAL A 237 3.07 -21.16 -1.61
N TYR A 238 3.35 -20.55 -0.45
CA TYR A 238 2.71 -19.34 0.02
C TYR A 238 2.79 -18.22 -1.02
N ARG A 239 4.00 -17.90 -1.52
CA ARG A 239 4.22 -16.82 -2.50
C ARG A 239 3.44 -17.06 -3.80
N ARG A 240 3.37 -18.31 -4.26
CA ARG A 240 2.60 -18.71 -5.46
C ARG A 240 1.11 -18.44 -5.26
N PHE A 241 0.52 -18.94 -4.18
CA PHE A 241 -0.91 -18.74 -3.91
C PHE A 241 -1.24 -17.29 -3.59
N TRP A 242 -0.34 -16.57 -2.93
CA TRP A 242 -0.50 -15.14 -2.63
C TRP A 242 -0.55 -14.30 -3.90
N ARG A 243 0.36 -14.52 -4.86
CA ARG A 243 0.32 -13.88 -6.18
C ARG A 243 -1.00 -14.15 -6.90
N ARG A 244 -1.49 -15.40 -6.86
CA ARG A 244 -2.78 -15.77 -7.45
C ARG A 244 -3.96 -15.05 -6.76
N ALA A 245 -3.93 -14.95 -5.43
CA ALA A 245 -4.94 -14.21 -4.67
C ALA A 245 -4.92 -12.72 -5.00
N ARG A 246 -3.74 -12.10 -5.10
CA ARG A 246 -3.57 -10.69 -5.52
C ARG A 246 -4.18 -10.48 -6.91
N TYR A 247 -3.81 -11.32 -7.88
CA TYR A 247 -4.35 -11.25 -9.24
C TYR A 247 -5.88 -11.32 -9.26
N CYS A 248 -6.49 -12.29 -8.57
CA CYS A 248 -7.96 -12.42 -8.52
C CYS A 248 -8.62 -11.18 -7.90
N ARG A 249 -8.05 -10.61 -6.82
CA ARG A 249 -8.60 -9.41 -6.18
C ARG A 249 -8.41 -8.15 -7.05
N ALA A 250 -7.29 -8.03 -7.76
CA ALA A 250 -7.03 -6.93 -8.68
C ALA A 250 -7.98 -7.00 -9.89
N ARG A 251 -8.19 -8.19 -10.47
CA ARG A 251 -9.14 -8.39 -11.57
C ARG A 251 -10.57 -8.03 -11.18
N ARG A 252 -10.99 -8.49 -10.00
CA ARG A 252 -12.28 -8.11 -9.40
C ARG A 252 -12.44 -6.60 -9.27
N ASP A 253 -11.42 -5.93 -8.75
CA ASP A 253 -11.47 -4.48 -8.54
C ASP A 253 -11.47 -3.72 -9.89
N ALA A 254 -10.80 -4.22 -10.93
CA ALA A 254 -10.86 -3.68 -12.29
C ALA A 254 -12.23 -3.86 -12.96
N GLU A 255 -12.84 -5.05 -12.86
CA GLU A 255 -14.19 -5.31 -13.41
C GLU A 255 -15.26 -4.42 -12.75
N LYS A 256 -15.09 -4.07 -11.46
CA LYS A 256 -15.98 -3.11 -10.78
C LYS A 256 -15.88 -1.69 -11.35
N LEU A 257 -14.72 -1.27 -11.85
CA LEU A 257 -14.54 0.03 -12.48
C LEU A 257 -15.26 0.09 -13.83
N GLU A 258 -15.19 -0.98 -14.60
CA GLU A 258 -15.81 -1.09 -15.93
C GLU A 258 -17.34 -1.22 -15.86
N GLY A 259 -17.94 -1.12 -14.67
CA GLY A 259 -19.38 -1.19 -14.49
C GLY A 259 -19.97 -2.59 -14.66
N ALA A 260 -19.13 -3.64 -14.69
CA ALA A 260 -19.56 -5.03 -14.82
C ALA A 260 -20.29 -5.48 -13.53
N LYS A 261 -21.59 -5.20 -13.45
CA LYS A 261 -22.48 -5.74 -12.42
C LYS A 261 -22.86 -7.17 -12.81
N GLY A 262 -22.15 -8.17 -12.29
CA GLY A 262 -22.45 -9.56 -12.65
C GLY A 262 -21.72 -10.64 -11.86
N LYS A 263 -22.14 -11.89 -12.10
CA LYS A 263 -21.65 -13.16 -11.52
C LYS A 263 -20.12 -13.29 -11.47
N GLY A 264 -19.38 -12.52 -12.29
CA GLY A 264 -17.92 -12.41 -12.28
C GLY A 264 -17.33 -12.00 -10.94
N ASP A 265 -17.91 -11.00 -10.25
CA ASP A 265 -17.40 -10.47 -8.97
C ASP A 265 -17.32 -11.57 -7.89
N PHE A 266 -18.41 -12.33 -7.73
CA PHE A 266 -18.47 -13.44 -6.77
C PHE A 266 -17.47 -14.55 -7.10
N SER A 267 -17.27 -14.86 -8.39
CA SER A 267 -16.33 -15.90 -8.81
C SER A 267 -14.88 -15.52 -8.47
N TRP A 268 -14.49 -14.27 -8.72
CA TRP A 268 -13.16 -13.77 -8.40
C TRP A 268 -12.94 -13.63 -6.91
N GLN A 269 -13.97 -13.22 -6.16
CA GLN A 269 -13.92 -13.16 -4.71
C GLN A 269 -13.70 -14.55 -4.10
N ARG A 270 -14.45 -15.57 -4.55
CA ARG A 270 -14.27 -16.96 -4.07
C ARG A 270 -12.87 -17.49 -4.39
N ARG A 271 -12.37 -17.27 -5.62
CA ARG A 271 -11.01 -17.66 -6.02
C ARG A 271 -9.92 -16.95 -5.21
N ALA A 272 -10.12 -15.67 -4.94
CA ALA A 272 -9.21 -14.88 -4.10
C ALA A 272 -9.15 -15.43 -2.67
N TYR A 273 -10.31 -15.72 -2.05
CA TYR A 273 -10.36 -16.31 -0.70
C TYR A 273 -9.73 -17.69 -0.67
N ALA A 274 -10.09 -18.58 -1.59
CA ALA A 274 -9.48 -19.92 -1.66
C ALA A 274 -7.96 -19.86 -1.79
N ALA A 275 -7.42 -19.00 -2.66
CA ALA A 275 -5.99 -18.81 -2.81
C ALA A 275 -5.34 -18.18 -1.56
N THR A 276 -6.03 -17.27 -0.87
CA THR A 276 -5.53 -16.67 0.38
C THR A 276 -5.46 -17.72 1.48
N THR A 277 -6.53 -18.49 1.69
CA THR A 277 -6.57 -19.57 2.68
C THR A 277 -5.50 -20.62 2.38
N ALA A 278 -5.35 -21.05 1.12
CA ALA A 278 -4.29 -21.97 0.73
C ALA A 278 -2.88 -21.42 1.03
N SER A 279 -2.64 -20.13 0.78
CA SER A 279 -1.35 -19.49 1.10
C SER A 279 -1.06 -19.49 2.60
N VAL A 280 -2.06 -19.16 3.43
CA VAL A 280 -1.92 -19.10 4.90
C VAL A 280 -1.69 -20.51 5.45
N LEU A 281 -2.47 -21.49 5.02
CA LEU A 281 -2.31 -22.89 5.44
C LEU A 281 -0.95 -23.46 5.05
N ALA A 282 -0.46 -23.16 3.85
CA ALA A 282 0.86 -23.62 3.40
C ALA A 282 2.00 -23.07 4.28
N LEU A 283 1.97 -21.78 4.62
CA LEU A 283 2.99 -21.18 5.48
C LEU A 283 2.85 -21.67 6.93
N ALA A 284 1.62 -21.69 7.47
CA ALA A 284 1.36 -22.09 8.85
C ALA A 284 1.72 -23.56 9.10
N SER A 285 1.40 -24.46 8.17
CA SER A 285 1.79 -25.88 8.28
C SER A 285 3.30 -26.06 8.24
N ALA A 286 4.00 -25.38 7.33
CA ALA A 286 5.46 -25.46 7.26
C ALA A 286 6.14 -24.91 8.52
N LEU A 287 5.64 -23.80 9.06
CA LEU A 287 6.10 -23.23 10.33
C LEU A 287 5.81 -24.15 11.52
N ALA A 288 4.64 -24.78 11.56
CA ALA A 288 4.28 -25.73 12.62
C ALA A 288 5.20 -26.95 12.61
N VAL A 289 5.51 -27.50 11.42
CA VAL A 289 6.46 -28.61 11.28
C VAL A 289 7.85 -28.19 11.76
N ASN A 290 8.36 -27.04 11.31
CA ASN A 290 9.67 -26.55 11.75
C ASN A 290 9.73 -26.25 13.25
N GLY A 291 8.69 -25.64 13.80
CA GLY A 291 8.56 -25.38 15.22
C GLY A 291 8.57 -26.68 16.03
N TRP A 292 7.81 -27.70 15.59
CA TRP A 292 7.80 -29.00 16.24
C TRP A 292 9.18 -29.69 16.20
N LEU A 293 9.82 -29.72 15.02
CA LEU A 293 11.15 -30.30 14.86
C LEU A 293 12.19 -29.60 15.76
N LEU A 294 12.13 -28.27 15.84
CA LEU A 294 13.03 -27.49 16.69
C LEU A 294 12.79 -27.76 18.17
N VAL A 295 11.53 -27.85 18.61
CA VAL A 295 11.19 -28.21 20.00
C VAL A 295 11.72 -29.59 20.36
N VAL A 296 11.52 -30.58 19.48
CA VAL A 296 12.02 -31.96 19.71
C VAL A 296 13.55 -31.98 19.79
N LEU A 297 14.23 -31.25 18.90
CA LEU A 297 15.69 -31.15 18.90
C LEU A 297 16.21 -30.49 20.19
N LEU A 298 15.67 -29.33 20.55
CA LEU A 298 16.08 -28.58 21.73
C LEU A 298 15.81 -29.35 23.02
N ARG A 299 14.70 -30.08 23.11
CA ARG A 299 14.38 -30.91 24.27
C ARG A 299 15.40 -32.04 24.50
N ARG A 300 16.09 -32.49 23.45
CA ARG A 300 17.17 -33.50 23.57
C ARG A 300 18.51 -32.89 23.98
N LEU A 301 18.70 -31.59 23.73
CA LEU A 301 19.96 -30.88 23.99
C LEU A 301 19.97 -30.16 25.35
N LEU A 302 18.79 -29.79 25.87
CA LEU A 302 18.58 -29.13 27.17
C LEU A 302 18.27 -30.16 28.28
#